data_AF-A0A7C4U071-F1
#
_entry.id   AF-A0A7C4U071-F1
#
_cell.length_a   1.000
_cell.length_b   1.000
_cell.length_c   1.000
_cell.angle_alpha   90.00
_cell.angle_beta   90.00
_cell.angle_gamma   90.00
#
_symmetry.space_group_name_H-M   'P 1'
#
loop_
_entity.id
_entity.type
_entity.pdbx_description
1 polymer ?
#
loop_
_entity_poly.entity_id
_entity_poly.type
_entity_poly.pdbx_seq_one_letter_code
_entity_poly.pdbx_strand_id
1 'polypeptide(L)'
;MNFRKVNNITGWAVFFVAFATYFLTREARGSLWDCGEFVASADKMQLPHPPGAPLFVLLGRFFIILFGDNGQTAANAVNFMSALASAATILFLFWSITHFARKMFVSAGEQLTSQQTFTTMAAGVVGGLAYTFSDSFWFSAVEGEVYALSSFFTALVFWAMLKWEHADEHAGNDPHARTRSDRWIVFLFFMMGLSIGVHLLNLLVIPAIVMIYYYRRYQPTTKGAITAFIIGCLITGLVQVGVIQYSMKAAGQFDVFFVNSFGLPFFAGFAIYFLALAAIIIWALRLNETKVSPTVMIIWFALFLFLSALPFVIKPGAGLSIGKLLLLLVVAAAAGYFIKASALKIIKLSLWCYLFMMLGYMMYLTTMIRSNANPAVDMNNVDNPINLVYYLSREQYGEAPLVFGPHFSADYDYDDNGYVKMKEGDMKYVKGKDKYIPIGRDKKPQYQSSDMQLFPRIWDSSNDQYHADFYAEWLNIGMEKSPITGRDRYTPPTLSDNVNWFFTYQMGLM
;
A
#
# COMPACT_ATOMS: atom_id res chain seq x y z
N MET A 1 -29.17 4.46 -30.38
CA MET A 1 -28.18 5.45 -29.88
C MET A 1 -26.88 4.70 -29.58
N ASN A 2 -25.70 5.19 -29.99
CA ASN A 2 -24.45 4.45 -29.74
C ASN A 2 -24.05 4.59 -28.25
N PHE A 3 -24.21 3.53 -27.47
CA PHE A 3 -23.94 3.53 -26.02
C PHE A 3 -22.53 4.05 -25.69
N ARG A 4 -21.51 3.55 -26.38
CA ARG A 4 -20.11 3.94 -26.13
C ARG A 4 -19.91 5.44 -26.31
N LYS A 5 -20.48 6.02 -27.36
CA LYS A 5 -20.39 7.47 -27.62
C LYS A 5 -21.07 8.26 -26.51
N VAL A 6 -22.30 7.88 -26.14
CA VAL A 6 -23.06 8.58 -25.09
C VAL A 6 -22.39 8.45 -23.73
N ASN A 7 -22.00 7.24 -23.33
CA ASN A 7 -21.29 6.98 -22.07
C ASN A 7 -19.99 7.79 -21.95
N ASN A 8 -19.24 7.93 -23.04
CA ASN A 8 -18.02 8.74 -23.01
C ASN A 8 -18.32 10.24 -22.89
N ILE A 9 -19.28 10.75 -23.66
CA ILE A 9 -19.65 12.18 -23.61
C ILE A 9 -20.22 12.54 -22.24
N THR A 10 -21.15 11.73 -21.70
CA THR A 10 -21.73 11.95 -20.39
C THR A 10 -20.68 11.87 -19.28
N GLY A 11 -19.77 10.89 -19.34
CA GLY A 11 -18.68 10.80 -18.37
C GLY A 11 -17.81 12.05 -18.37
N TRP A 12 -17.40 12.54 -19.55
CA TRP A 12 -16.64 13.79 -19.65
C TRP A 12 -17.44 15.01 -19.20
N ALA A 13 -18.75 15.06 -19.44
CA ALA A 13 -19.59 16.14 -18.92
C ALA A 13 -19.62 16.13 -17.38
N VAL A 14 -19.76 14.95 -16.75
CA VAL A 14 -19.69 14.80 -15.28
C VAL A 14 -18.30 15.19 -14.76
N PHE A 15 -17.24 14.80 -15.45
CA PHE A 15 -15.87 15.25 -15.16
C PHE A 15 -15.77 16.78 -15.17
N PHE A 16 -16.29 17.45 -16.19
CA PHE A 16 -16.19 18.92 -16.27
C PHE A 16 -17.03 19.62 -15.20
N VAL A 17 -18.17 19.06 -14.81
CA VAL A 17 -18.94 19.57 -13.66
C VAL A 17 -18.12 19.44 -12.38
N ALA A 18 -17.59 18.25 -12.07
CA ALA A 18 -16.77 18.04 -10.88
C ALA A 18 -15.49 18.90 -10.89
N PHE A 19 -14.82 18.99 -12.04
CA PHE A 19 -13.64 19.82 -12.22
C PHE A 19 -13.97 21.30 -12.00
N ALA A 20 -15.05 21.81 -12.58
CA ALA A 20 -15.45 23.20 -12.37
C ALA A 20 -15.75 23.47 -10.89
N THR A 21 -16.46 22.57 -10.22
CA THR A 21 -16.72 22.65 -8.77
C THR A 21 -15.41 22.76 -7.99
N TYR A 22 -14.52 21.77 -8.10
CA TYR A 22 -13.27 21.77 -7.33
C TYR A 22 -12.32 22.88 -7.74
N PHE A 23 -12.23 23.21 -9.03
CA PHE A 23 -11.41 24.31 -9.51
C PHE A 23 -11.88 25.64 -8.92
N LEU A 24 -13.20 25.92 -8.92
CA LEU A 24 -13.72 27.19 -8.42
C LEU A 24 -13.66 27.31 -6.90
N THR A 25 -13.68 26.19 -6.18
CA THR A 25 -13.61 26.16 -4.71
C THR A 25 -12.25 25.75 -4.16
N ARG A 26 -11.23 25.58 -5.00
CA ARG A 26 -9.90 25.17 -4.52
C ARG A 26 -9.31 26.25 -3.61
N GLU A 27 -8.51 25.82 -2.65
CA GLU A 27 -7.79 26.74 -1.81
C GLU A 27 -6.89 27.65 -2.67
N ALA A 28 -6.98 28.97 -2.45
CA ALA A 28 -6.23 29.94 -3.25
C ALA A 28 -4.73 29.92 -2.91
N ARG A 29 -4.39 29.48 -1.69
CA ARG A 29 -3.03 29.40 -1.14
C ARG A 29 -2.83 28.04 -0.45
N GLY A 30 -2.19 28.00 0.71
CA GLY A 30 -2.05 26.78 1.50
C GLY A 30 -3.29 26.48 2.34
N SER A 31 -3.63 25.20 2.44
CA SER A 31 -4.56 24.67 3.45
C SER A 31 -3.80 24.38 4.76
N LEU A 32 -4.55 24.05 5.82
CA LEU A 32 -4.00 23.59 7.10
C LEU A 32 -3.32 22.20 6.92
N TRP A 33 -2.57 21.78 7.93
CA TRP A 33 -1.98 20.43 8.00
C TRP A 33 -0.81 20.21 7.02
N ASP A 34 -0.76 19.04 6.39
CA ASP A 34 0.36 18.56 5.58
C ASP A 34 0.48 19.30 4.22
N CYS A 35 -0.56 20.01 3.79
CA CYS A 35 -0.59 20.73 2.52
C CYS A 35 0.59 21.69 2.36
N GLY A 36 0.94 22.45 3.40
CA GLY A 36 2.06 23.39 3.36
C GLY A 36 3.39 22.70 3.11
N GLU A 37 3.60 21.54 3.76
CA GLU A 37 4.80 20.73 3.59
C GLU A 37 4.87 20.09 2.20
N PHE A 38 3.76 19.52 1.72
CA PHE A 38 3.70 18.89 0.39
C PHE A 38 3.92 19.91 -0.73
N VAL A 39 3.31 21.09 -0.64
CA VAL A 39 3.53 22.18 -1.62
C VAL A 39 4.98 22.66 -1.59
N ALA A 40 5.55 22.90 -0.40
CA ALA A 40 6.95 23.31 -0.29
C ALA A 40 7.92 22.23 -0.79
N SER A 41 7.58 20.96 -0.57
CA SER A 41 8.35 19.82 -1.07
C SER A 41 8.24 19.69 -2.58
N ALA A 42 7.06 19.85 -3.16
CA ALA A 42 6.86 19.90 -4.60
C ALA A 42 7.63 21.07 -5.25
N ASP A 43 7.59 22.27 -4.65
CA ASP A 43 8.25 23.46 -5.19
C ASP A 43 9.75 23.27 -5.34
N LYS A 44 10.43 22.72 -4.34
CA LYS A 44 11.90 22.56 -4.38
C LYS A 44 12.37 21.12 -4.56
N MET A 45 11.46 20.21 -4.93
CA MET A 45 11.75 18.78 -5.07
C MET A 45 12.41 18.20 -3.80
N GLN A 46 11.72 18.34 -2.67
CA GLN A 46 12.20 17.97 -1.34
C GLN A 46 11.46 16.73 -0.81
N LEU A 47 11.80 16.28 0.39
CA LEU A 47 11.27 15.04 0.97
C LEU A 47 10.33 15.37 2.15
N PRO A 48 9.01 15.21 1.99
CA PRO A 48 8.06 15.41 3.06
C PRO A 48 8.11 14.28 4.09
N HIS A 49 7.22 14.30 5.08
CA HIS A 49 7.15 13.26 6.09
C HIS A 49 6.94 11.85 5.49
N PRO A 50 7.37 10.78 6.19
CA PRO A 50 7.27 9.43 5.66
C PRO A 50 5.83 8.98 5.41
N PRO A 51 5.56 8.31 4.28
CA PRO A 51 6.53 7.69 3.38
C PRO A 51 6.97 8.58 2.20
N GLY A 52 6.75 9.90 2.21
CA GLY A 52 7.44 10.83 1.30
C GLY A 52 6.85 11.10 -0.07
N ALA A 53 5.81 10.38 -0.46
CA ALA A 53 5.01 10.59 -1.67
C ALA A 53 5.79 11.13 -2.90
N PRO A 54 6.86 10.45 -3.37
CA PRO A 54 7.74 10.98 -4.42
C PRO A 54 7.03 11.26 -5.75
N LEU A 55 6.01 10.48 -6.11
CA LEU A 55 5.21 10.73 -7.31
C LEU A 55 4.34 11.98 -7.13
N PHE A 56 3.79 12.21 -5.94
CA PHE A 56 3.07 13.44 -5.64
C PHE A 56 3.99 14.67 -5.81
N VAL A 57 5.19 14.63 -5.21
CA VAL A 57 6.18 15.72 -5.30
C VAL A 57 6.55 16.02 -6.75
N LEU A 58 6.81 14.98 -7.55
CA LEU A 58 7.15 15.12 -8.97
C LEU A 58 6.02 15.72 -9.82
N LEU A 59 4.79 15.25 -9.62
CA LEU A 59 3.63 15.80 -10.32
C LEU A 59 3.34 17.23 -9.87
N GLY A 60 3.44 17.50 -8.56
CA GLY A 60 3.32 18.85 -8.01
C GLY A 60 4.33 19.80 -8.64
N ARG A 61 5.62 19.43 -8.70
CA ARG A 61 6.66 20.23 -9.36
C ARG A 61 6.33 20.51 -10.83
N PHE A 62 5.81 19.50 -11.55
CA PHE A 62 5.39 19.68 -12.93
C PHE A 62 4.29 20.75 -13.06
N PHE A 63 3.26 20.73 -12.22
CA PHE A 63 2.22 21.76 -12.25
C PHE A 63 2.71 23.13 -11.80
N ILE A 64 3.61 23.20 -10.81
CA ILE A 64 4.23 24.47 -10.38
C ILE A 64 4.97 25.14 -11.55
N ILE A 65 5.72 24.36 -12.34
CA ILE A 65 6.41 24.86 -13.54
C ILE A 65 5.39 25.39 -14.56
N LEU A 66 4.28 24.68 -14.80
CA LEU A 66 3.22 25.13 -15.71
C LEU A 66 2.54 26.43 -15.26
N PHE A 67 2.53 26.70 -13.96
CA PHE A 67 1.93 27.88 -13.34
C PHE A 67 2.96 29.01 -13.11
N GLY A 68 4.08 28.97 -13.84
CA GLY A 68 5.07 30.05 -13.87
C GLY A 68 6.21 29.94 -12.86
N ASP A 69 6.42 28.75 -12.27
CA ASP A 69 7.59 28.39 -11.43
C ASP A 69 7.95 29.43 -10.36
N ASN A 70 6.97 29.83 -9.53
CA ASN A 70 7.19 30.75 -8.44
C ASN A 70 6.38 30.39 -7.19
N GLY A 71 6.92 30.78 -6.02
CA GLY A 71 6.32 30.43 -4.73
C GLY A 71 4.93 31.04 -4.49
N GLN A 72 4.54 32.10 -5.21
CA GLN A 72 3.20 32.69 -5.07
C GLN A 72 2.14 31.86 -5.80
N THR A 73 2.50 31.16 -6.89
CA THR A 73 1.59 30.30 -7.65
C THR A 73 1.69 28.83 -7.26
N ALA A 74 2.72 28.44 -6.50
CA ALA A 74 3.01 27.05 -6.18
C ALA A 74 1.82 26.30 -5.53
N ALA A 75 1.23 26.88 -4.48
CA ALA A 75 0.10 26.25 -3.78
C ALA A 75 -1.12 26.10 -4.70
N ASN A 76 -1.47 27.15 -5.43
CA ASN A 76 -2.56 27.13 -6.40
C ASN A 76 -2.35 26.09 -7.51
N ALA A 77 -1.10 25.87 -7.94
CA ALA A 77 -0.76 24.87 -8.95
C ALA A 77 -0.95 23.43 -8.45
N VAL A 78 -0.54 23.16 -7.20
CA VAL A 78 -0.73 21.84 -6.58
C VAL A 78 -2.22 21.61 -6.24
N ASN A 79 -2.93 22.62 -5.74
CA ASN A 79 -4.37 22.52 -5.50
C ASN A 79 -5.14 22.30 -6.82
N PHE A 80 -4.69 22.90 -7.92
CA PHE A 80 -5.23 22.62 -9.26
C PHE A 80 -5.00 21.16 -9.67
N MET A 81 -3.82 20.61 -9.41
CA MET A 81 -3.53 19.19 -9.65
C MET A 81 -4.49 18.30 -8.85
N SER A 82 -4.74 18.60 -7.57
CA SER A 82 -5.69 17.88 -6.73
C SER A 82 -7.11 17.96 -7.29
N ALA A 83 -7.58 19.16 -7.66
CA ALA A 83 -8.90 19.34 -8.27
C ALA A 83 -9.05 18.52 -9.57
N LEU A 84 -8.00 18.49 -10.40
CA LEU A 84 -7.98 17.71 -11.64
C LEU A 84 -8.00 16.20 -11.39
N ALA A 85 -7.19 15.70 -10.45
CA ALA A 85 -7.14 14.30 -10.06
C ALA A 85 -8.47 13.83 -9.46
N SER A 86 -9.08 14.66 -8.61
CA SER A 86 -10.39 14.40 -8.00
C SER A 86 -11.50 14.39 -9.04
N ALA A 87 -11.51 15.31 -10.01
CA ALA A 87 -12.45 15.26 -11.13
C ALA A 87 -12.28 13.98 -11.96
N ALA A 88 -11.04 13.54 -12.20
CA ALA A 88 -10.75 12.29 -12.89
C ALA A 88 -11.19 11.05 -12.07
N THR A 89 -11.15 11.13 -10.74
CA THR A 89 -11.76 10.12 -9.85
C THR A 89 -13.25 9.99 -10.15
N ILE A 90 -13.99 11.11 -10.25
CA ILE A 90 -15.41 11.12 -10.58
C ILE A 90 -15.67 10.52 -11.97
N LEU A 91 -14.82 10.79 -12.95
CA LEU A 91 -14.92 10.18 -14.29
C LEU A 91 -14.83 8.65 -14.25
N PHE A 92 -13.85 8.11 -13.52
CA PHE A 92 -13.68 6.67 -13.40
C PHE A 92 -14.76 6.02 -12.53
N LEU A 93 -15.24 6.71 -11.50
CA LEU A 93 -16.39 6.29 -10.72
C LEU A 93 -17.65 6.22 -11.60
N PHE A 94 -17.91 7.26 -12.39
CA PHE A 94 -19.01 7.30 -13.36
C PHE A 94 -18.93 6.06 -14.29
N TRP A 95 -17.78 5.80 -14.92
CA TRP A 95 -17.64 4.65 -15.81
C TRP A 95 -17.72 3.30 -15.09
N SER A 96 -17.38 3.24 -13.81
CA SER A 96 -17.55 2.02 -13.01
C SER A 96 -19.03 1.77 -12.71
N ILE A 97 -19.78 2.82 -12.33
CA ILE A 97 -21.23 2.73 -12.09
C ILE A 97 -21.96 2.36 -13.38
N THR A 98 -21.66 3.02 -14.50
CA THR A 98 -22.34 2.72 -15.78
C THR A 98 -22.00 1.34 -16.31
N HIS A 99 -20.81 0.81 -16.01
CA HIS A 99 -20.45 -0.58 -16.31
C HIS A 99 -21.36 -1.56 -15.56
N PHE A 100 -21.53 -1.41 -14.24
CA PHE A 100 -22.42 -2.26 -13.47
C PHE A 100 -23.89 -2.09 -13.85
N ALA A 101 -24.36 -0.85 -13.99
CA ALA A 101 -25.73 -0.56 -14.40
C ALA A 101 -26.06 -1.14 -15.79
N ARG A 102 -25.11 -1.12 -16.75
CA ARG A 102 -25.29 -1.81 -18.04
C ARG A 102 -25.45 -3.32 -17.87
N LYS A 103 -24.63 -3.97 -17.01
CA LYS A 103 -24.69 -5.42 -16.77
C LYS A 103 -26.01 -5.88 -16.13
N MET A 104 -26.78 -4.99 -15.51
CA MET A 104 -28.11 -5.33 -15.01
C MET A 104 -29.13 -5.53 -16.13
N PHE A 105 -28.87 -5.00 -17.33
CA PHE A 105 -29.80 -5.05 -18.45
C PHE A 105 -29.37 -6.02 -19.57
N VAL A 106 -28.07 -6.06 -19.89
CA VAL A 106 -27.56 -6.79 -21.07
C VAL A 106 -26.18 -7.39 -20.83
N SER A 107 -25.85 -8.43 -21.60
CA SER A 107 -24.53 -9.07 -21.60
C SER A 107 -23.50 -8.31 -22.45
N ALA A 108 -22.24 -8.74 -22.44
CA ALA A 108 -21.24 -8.24 -23.39
C ALA A 108 -21.70 -8.42 -24.86
N GLY A 109 -21.49 -7.39 -25.69
CA GLY A 109 -21.86 -7.40 -27.11
C GLY A 109 -23.30 -6.98 -27.43
N GLU A 110 -24.21 -7.05 -26.46
CA GLU A 110 -25.61 -6.66 -26.65
C GLU A 110 -25.84 -5.15 -26.54
N GLN A 111 -26.84 -4.65 -27.28
CA GLN A 111 -27.20 -3.22 -27.31
C GLN A 111 -28.31 -2.92 -26.29
N LEU A 112 -28.17 -1.79 -25.59
CA LEU A 112 -29.22 -1.27 -24.71
C LEU A 112 -30.31 -0.58 -25.53
N THR A 113 -31.56 -0.66 -25.06
CA THR A 113 -32.62 0.23 -25.54
C THR A 113 -32.32 1.69 -25.15
N SER A 114 -33.00 2.65 -25.77
CA SER A 114 -32.84 4.07 -25.44
C SER A 114 -33.17 4.36 -23.96
N GLN A 115 -34.21 3.74 -23.42
CA GLN A 115 -34.62 3.89 -22.02
C GLN A 115 -33.60 3.29 -21.05
N GLN A 116 -33.07 2.10 -21.35
CA GLN A 116 -32.02 1.48 -20.54
C GLN A 116 -30.72 2.27 -20.60
N THR A 117 -30.38 2.83 -21.77
CA THR A 117 -29.23 3.71 -21.93
C THR A 117 -29.36 4.95 -21.05
N PHE A 118 -30.53 5.63 -21.10
CA PHE A 118 -30.81 6.78 -20.25
C PHE A 118 -30.70 6.42 -18.76
N THR A 119 -31.32 5.32 -18.34
CA THR A 119 -31.29 4.85 -16.94
C THR A 119 -29.87 4.57 -16.47
N THR A 120 -29.05 3.93 -17.33
CA THR A 120 -27.64 3.66 -17.06
C THR A 120 -26.85 4.96 -16.88
N MET A 121 -27.05 5.94 -17.77
CA MET A 121 -26.38 7.25 -17.66
C MET A 121 -26.83 7.99 -16.40
N ALA A 122 -28.12 7.99 -16.08
CA ALA A 122 -28.67 8.64 -14.90
C ALA A 122 -28.08 8.05 -13.62
N ALA A 123 -27.96 6.72 -13.52
CA ALA A 123 -27.31 6.06 -12.38
C ALA A 123 -25.84 6.52 -12.22
N GLY A 124 -25.09 6.58 -13.33
CA GLY A 124 -23.72 7.09 -13.32
C GLY A 124 -23.62 8.55 -12.90
N VAL A 125 -24.49 9.42 -13.44
CA VAL A 125 -24.52 10.86 -13.11
C VAL A 125 -24.85 11.06 -11.63
N VAL A 126 -25.90 10.41 -11.12
CA VAL A 126 -26.33 10.54 -9.73
C VAL A 126 -25.25 10.03 -8.78
N GLY A 127 -24.71 8.84 -9.01
CA GLY A 127 -23.67 8.30 -8.12
C GLY A 127 -22.35 9.07 -8.20
N GLY A 128 -21.95 9.51 -9.40
CA GLY A 128 -20.76 10.33 -9.58
C GLY A 128 -20.88 11.69 -8.87
N LEU A 129 -21.98 12.41 -9.10
CA LEU A 129 -22.20 13.73 -8.48
C LEU A 129 -22.50 13.64 -6.99
N ALA A 130 -23.14 12.58 -6.50
CA ALA A 130 -23.32 12.37 -5.06
C ALA A 130 -21.97 12.28 -4.33
N TYR A 131 -20.99 11.58 -4.93
CA TYR A 131 -19.64 11.55 -4.39
C TYR A 131 -18.92 12.90 -4.57
N THR A 132 -19.16 13.59 -5.70
CA THR A 132 -18.59 14.93 -5.94
C THR A 132 -18.90 15.91 -4.81
N PHE A 133 -20.14 15.88 -4.32
CA PHE A 133 -20.63 16.81 -3.31
C PHE A 133 -20.60 16.22 -1.89
N SER A 134 -19.87 15.11 -1.67
CA SER A 134 -19.67 14.57 -0.33
C SER A 134 -18.57 15.33 0.41
N ASP A 135 -18.81 15.66 1.67
CA ASP A 135 -17.96 16.57 2.46
C ASP A 135 -16.51 16.10 2.53
N SER A 136 -16.28 14.85 2.95
CA SER A 136 -14.93 14.29 3.09
C SER A 136 -14.17 14.23 1.76
N PHE A 137 -14.85 13.93 0.64
CA PHE A 137 -14.18 13.89 -0.65
C PHE A 137 -13.90 15.29 -1.20
N TRP A 138 -14.86 16.21 -1.04
CA TRP A 138 -14.69 17.59 -1.48
C TRP A 138 -13.55 18.26 -0.73
N PHE A 139 -13.49 18.12 0.59
CA PHE A 139 -12.41 18.67 1.43
C PHE A 139 -11.02 18.30 0.89
N SER A 140 -10.77 17.00 0.63
CA SER A 140 -9.51 16.55 0.04
C SER A 140 -9.32 16.93 -1.44
N ALA A 141 -10.39 17.24 -2.18
CA ALA A 141 -10.31 17.57 -3.60
C ALA A 141 -9.82 18.99 -3.86
N VAL A 142 -9.94 19.90 -2.88
CA VAL A 142 -9.66 21.33 -3.02
C VAL A 142 -8.27 21.73 -2.51
N GLU A 143 -7.52 20.80 -1.92
CA GLU A 143 -6.24 21.06 -1.26
C GLU A 143 -5.10 20.18 -1.78
N GLY A 144 -3.86 20.66 -1.60
CA GLY A 144 -2.64 20.07 -2.11
C GLY A 144 -2.12 18.90 -1.29
N GLU A 145 -2.94 17.87 -1.09
CA GLU A 145 -2.61 16.67 -0.32
C GLU A 145 -2.69 15.38 -1.16
N VAL A 146 -2.08 14.30 -0.66
CA VAL A 146 -1.95 13.01 -1.35
C VAL A 146 -3.28 12.29 -1.62
N TYR A 147 -4.35 12.63 -0.90
CA TYR A 147 -5.64 11.91 -0.96
C TYR A 147 -6.36 12.07 -2.30
N ALA A 148 -6.24 13.21 -2.96
CA ALA A 148 -6.81 13.43 -4.29
C ALA A 148 -6.21 12.46 -5.33
N LEU A 149 -4.88 12.36 -5.38
CA LEU A 149 -4.18 11.42 -6.25
C LEU A 149 -4.39 9.96 -5.82
N SER A 150 -4.45 9.69 -4.51
CA SER A 150 -4.77 8.35 -3.98
C SER A 150 -6.15 7.86 -4.45
N SER A 151 -7.15 8.73 -4.38
CA SER A 151 -8.51 8.44 -4.87
C SER A 151 -8.55 8.23 -6.37
N PHE A 152 -7.80 9.03 -7.12
CA PHE A 152 -7.67 8.87 -8.57
C PHE A 152 -7.09 7.50 -8.95
N PHE A 153 -5.97 7.10 -8.35
CA PHE A 153 -5.36 5.80 -8.62
C PHE A 153 -6.27 4.64 -8.21
N THR A 154 -6.98 4.78 -7.10
CA THR A 154 -7.97 3.80 -6.62
C THR A 154 -9.09 3.61 -7.66
N ALA A 155 -9.71 4.70 -8.13
CA ALA A 155 -10.77 4.64 -9.12
C ALA A 155 -10.26 4.14 -10.50
N LEU A 156 -9.06 4.56 -10.92
CA LEU A 156 -8.43 4.11 -12.16
C LEU A 156 -8.15 2.60 -12.13
N VAL A 157 -7.59 2.08 -11.03
CA VAL A 157 -7.25 0.66 -10.87
C VAL A 157 -8.52 -0.19 -10.84
N PHE A 158 -9.54 0.25 -10.10
CA PHE A 158 -10.83 -0.45 -10.06
C PHE A 158 -11.49 -0.47 -11.45
N TRP A 159 -11.54 0.69 -12.13
CA TRP A 159 -12.03 0.78 -13.50
C TRP A 159 -11.23 -0.09 -14.48
N ALA A 160 -9.90 -0.14 -14.36
CA ALA A 160 -9.05 -1.00 -15.20
C ALA A 160 -9.38 -2.49 -15.02
N MET A 161 -9.79 -2.90 -13.82
CA MET A 161 -10.25 -4.27 -13.60
C MET A 161 -11.61 -4.55 -14.26
N LEU A 162 -12.51 -3.57 -14.30
CA LEU A 162 -13.76 -3.68 -15.07
C LEU A 162 -13.49 -3.71 -16.58
N LYS A 163 -12.45 -3.01 -17.06
CA LYS A 163 -11.96 -3.10 -18.43
C LYS A 163 -11.39 -4.49 -18.75
N TRP A 164 -10.65 -5.09 -17.81
CA TRP A 164 -10.21 -6.48 -17.92
C TRP A 164 -11.41 -7.42 -18.03
N GLU A 165 -12.39 -7.29 -17.12
CA GLU A 165 -13.57 -8.15 -17.05
C GLU A 165 -14.35 -8.11 -18.36
N HIS A 166 -14.65 -6.91 -18.86
CA HIS A 166 -15.37 -6.73 -20.11
C HIS A 166 -14.61 -7.35 -21.30
N ALA A 167 -13.28 -7.18 -21.35
CA ALA A 167 -12.45 -7.77 -22.40
C ALA A 167 -12.40 -9.29 -22.31
N ASP A 168 -12.36 -9.84 -21.09
CA ASP A 168 -12.38 -11.28 -20.84
C ASP A 168 -13.74 -11.90 -21.17
N GLU A 169 -14.84 -11.17 -20.93
CA GLU A 169 -16.20 -11.55 -21.35
C GLU A 169 -16.28 -11.69 -22.88
N HIS A 170 -15.82 -10.67 -23.62
CA HIS A 170 -15.77 -10.71 -25.08
C HIS A 170 -14.85 -11.80 -25.63
N ALA A 171 -13.78 -12.15 -24.90
CA ALA A 171 -12.87 -13.21 -25.31
C ALA A 171 -13.52 -14.60 -25.30
N GLY A 172 -14.65 -14.79 -24.61
CA GLY A 172 -15.33 -16.08 -24.54
C GLY A 172 -14.39 -17.18 -24.04
N ASN A 173 -14.20 -18.24 -24.83
CA ASN A 173 -13.29 -19.35 -24.53
C ASN A 173 -11.96 -19.30 -25.32
N ASP A 174 -11.70 -18.25 -26.09
CA ASP A 174 -10.43 -18.12 -26.85
C ASP A 174 -9.25 -17.88 -25.89
N PRO A 175 -8.29 -18.82 -25.79
CA PRO A 175 -7.12 -18.69 -24.92
C PRO A 175 -6.23 -17.49 -25.26
N HIS A 176 -6.11 -17.12 -26.54
CA HIS A 176 -5.28 -16.00 -26.98
C HIS A 176 -5.94 -14.67 -26.64
N ALA A 177 -7.24 -14.51 -26.91
CA ALA A 177 -7.98 -13.31 -26.54
C ALA A 177 -8.02 -13.11 -25.01
N ARG A 178 -8.19 -14.17 -24.21
CA ARG A 178 -8.09 -14.11 -22.74
C ARG A 178 -6.69 -13.72 -22.25
N THR A 179 -5.64 -14.14 -22.96
CA THR A 179 -4.28 -13.69 -22.61
C THR A 179 -4.09 -12.20 -22.91
N ARG A 180 -4.76 -11.69 -23.96
CA ARG A 180 -4.75 -10.26 -24.29
C ARG A 180 -5.59 -9.43 -23.31
N SER A 181 -6.62 -9.97 -22.66
CA SER A 181 -7.33 -9.25 -21.60
C SER A 181 -6.42 -9.06 -20.39
N ASP A 182 -5.63 -10.06 -20.01
CA ASP A 182 -4.73 -10.04 -18.83
C ASP A 182 -3.71 -8.87 -18.83
N ARG A 183 -3.45 -8.21 -19.97
CA ARG A 183 -2.64 -6.96 -20.01
C ARG A 183 -3.19 -5.84 -19.12
N TRP A 184 -4.51 -5.82 -18.90
CA TRP A 184 -5.15 -4.87 -17.98
C TRP A 184 -4.79 -5.15 -16.53
N ILE A 185 -4.54 -6.42 -16.17
CA ILE A 185 -4.04 -6.80 -14.85
C ILE A 185 -2.58 -6.34 -14.71
N VAL A 186 -1.75 -6.50 -15.73
CA VAL A 186 -0.37 -5.96 -15.67
C VAL A 186 -0.38 -4.43 -15.53
N PHE A 187 -1.25 -3.74 -16.29
CA PHE A 187 -1.43 -2.30 -16.21
C PHE A 187 -1.92 -1.83 -14.83
N LEU A 188 -2.90 -2.52 -14.23
CA LEU A 188 -3.39 -2.11 -12.91
C LEU A 188 -2.33 -2.29 -11.83
N PHE A 189 -1.49 -3.33 -11.90
CA PHE A 189 -0.37 -3.49 -10.96
C PHE A 189 0.75 -2.45 -11.17
N PHE A 190 1.00 -2.01 -12.42
CA PHE A 190 1.86 -0.86 -12.67
C PHE A 190 1.31 0.42 -12.00
N MET A 191 0.01 0.68 -12.15
CA MET A 191 -0.66 1.83 -11.54
C MET A 191 -0.69 1.74 -10.01
N MET A 192 -0.85 0.54 -9.44
CA MET A 192 -0.65 0.31 -8.00
C MET A 192 0.79 0.63 -7.57
N GLY A 193 1.78 0.20 -8.35
CA GLY A 193 3.20 0.52 -8.11
C GLY A 193 3.46 2.02 -8.04
N LEU A 194 2.96 2.77 -9.02
CA LEU A 194 3.04 4.24 -9.05
C LEU A 194 2.31 4.87 -7.84
N SER A 195 1.13 4.34 -7.51
CA SER A 195 0.33 4.82 -6.39
C SER A 195 1.04 4.68 -5.05
N ILE A 196 1.94 3.71 -4.86
CA ILE A 196 2.76 3.61 -3.64
C ILE A 196 3.65 4.86 -3.47
N GLY A 197 4.05 5.49 -4.58
CA GLY A 197 4.73 6.79 -4.61
C GLY A 197 3.82 7.99 -4.28
N VAL A 198 2.54 7.76 -3.96
CA VAL A 198 1.59 8.76 -3.47
C VAL A 198 1.10 8.35 -2.09
N HIS A 199 0.42 7.21 -2.00
CA HIS A 199 -0.16 6.66 -0.78
C HIS A 199 -0.44 5.15 -0.90
N LEU A 200 -0.35 4.40 0.20
CA LEU A 200 -0.51 2.93 0.22
C LEU A 200 -1.97 2.44 0.14
N LEU A 201 -2.96 3.33 0.28
CA LEU A 201 -4.38 2.98 0.39
C LEU A 201 -4.91 2.21 -0.83
N ASN A 202 -4.38 2.46 -2.03
CA ASN A 202 -4.80 1.76 -3.25
C ASN A 202 -4.62 0.22 -3.19
N LEU A 203 -3.75 -0.29 -2.31
CA LEU A 203 -3.60 -1.74 -2.08
C LEU A 203 -4.87 -2.40 -1.55
N LEU A 204 -5.77 -1.63 -0.92
CA LEU A 204 -7.06 -2.11 -0.43
C LEU A 204 -8.06 -2.45 -1.54
N VAL A 205 -7.74 -2.14 -2.81
CA VAL A 205 -8.56 -2.54 -3.97
C VAL A 205 -8.30 -4.00 -4.37
N ILE A 206 -7.18 -4.60 -3.94
CA ILE A 206 -6.80 -5.97 -4.31
C ILE A 206 -7.88 -7.00 -3.99
N PRO A 207 -8.54 -7.02 -2.79
CA PRO A 207 -9.60 -7.97 -2.52
C PRO A 207 -10.77 -7.86 -3.50
N ALA A 208 -11.16 -6.63 -3.87
CA ALA A 208 -12.21 -6.42 -4.86
C ALA A 208 -11.79 -6.92 -6.25
N ILE A 209 -10.53 -6.71 -6.66
CA ILE A 209 -9.97 -7.24 -7.92
C ILE A 209 -10.01 -8.77 -7.94
N VAL A 210 -9.57 -9.42 -6.86
CA VAL A 210 -9.59 -10.89 -6.77
C VAL A 210 -11.02 -11.42 -6.84
N MET A 211 -11.97 -10.72 -6.22
CA MET A 211 -13.39 -11.06 -6.32
C MET A 211 -13.93 -10.94 -7.75
N ILE A 212 -13.62 -9.84 -8.47
CA ILE A 212 -14.01 -9.69 -9.89
C ILE A 212 -13.38 -10.80 -10.74
N TYR A 213 -12.12 -11.13 -10.50
CA TYR A 213 -11.45 -12.24 -11.19
C TYR A 213 -12.13 -13.58 -10.91
N TYR A 214 -12.48 -13.85 -9.65
CA TYR A 214 -13.18 -15.06 -9.23
C TYR A 214 -14.54 -15.19 -9.92
N TYR A 215 -15.40 -14.18 -9.80
CA TYR A 215 -16.73 -14.18 -10.42
C TYR A 215 -16.68 -14.27 -11.95
N ARG A 216 -15.58 -13.80 -12.58
CA ARG A 216 -15.44 -13.88 -14.03
C ARG A 216 -14.95 -15.26 -14.51
N ARG A 217 -13.96 -15.86 -13.86
CA ARG A 217 -13.28 -17.07 -14.36
C ARG A 217 -13.70 -18.37 -13.70
N TYR A 218 -14.47 -18.32 -12.62
CA TYR A 218 -14.92 -19.49 -11.89
C TYR A 218 -16.44 -19.50 -11.70
N GLN A 219 -16.98 -20.66 -11.39
CA GLN A 219 -18.39 -20.79 -11.03
C GLN A 219 -18.64 -20.18 -9.65
N PRO A 220 -19.52 -19.17 -9.53
CA PRO A 220 -19.77 -18.50 -8.26
C PRO A 220 -20.44 -19.44 -7.25
N THR A 221 -19.84 -19.53 -6.06
CA THR A 221 -20.43 -20.19 -4.89
C THR A 221 -20.13 -19.34 -3.66
N THR A 222 -20.97 -19.40 -2.62
CA THR A 222 -20.72 -18.65 -1.38
C THR A 222 -19.38 -19.01 -0.75
N LYS A 223 -19.04 -20.30 -0.72
CA LYS A 223 -17.74 -20.77 -0.21
C LYS A 223 -16.57 -20.24 -1.05
N GLY A 224 -16.71 -20.27 -2.38
CA GLY A 224 -15.68 -19.75 -3.28
C GLY A 224 -15.52 -18.23 -3.19
N ALA A 225 -16.61 -17.48 -3.02
CA ALA A 225 -16.58 -16.03 -2.80
C ALA A 225 -15.86 -15.67 -1.49
N ILE A 226 -16.18 -16.35 -0.38
CA ILE A 226 -15.47 -16.17 0.90
C ILE A 226 -13.99 -16.52 0.76
N THR A 227 -13.68 -17.63 0.08
CA THR A 227 -12.30 -18.06 -0.17
C THR A 227 -11.53 -17.03 -1.01
N ALA A 228 -12.13 -16.52 -2.07
CA ALA A 228 -11.53 -15.50 -2.94
C ALA A 228 -11.30 -14.18 -2.18
N PHE A 229 -12.22 -13.77 -1.31
CA PHE A 229 -12.04 -12.60 -0.46
C PHE A 229 -10.86 -12.77 0.50
N ILE A 230 -10.77 -13.92 1.20
CA ILE A 230 -9.64 -14.23 2.10
C ILE A 230 -8.32 -14.24 1.31
N ILE A 231 -8.28 -14.88 0.14
CA ILE A 231 -7.11 -14.86 -0.74
C ILE A 231 -6.74 -13.42 -1.12
N GLY A 232 -7.73 -12.58 -1.43
CA GLY A 232 -7.54 -11.16 -1.69
C GLY A 232 -6.86 -10.43 -0.54
N CYS A 233 -7.36 -10.59 0.68
CA CYS A 233 -6.75 -10.02 1.88
C CYS A 233 -5.33 -10.53 2.13
N LEU A 234 -5.08 -11.83 1.92
CA LEU A 234 -3.74 -12.41 2.04
C LEU A 234 -2.77 -11.84 0.99
N ILE A 235 -3.23 -11.64 -0.25
CA ILE A 235 -2.42 -10.99 -1.29
C ILE A 235 -2.13 -9.53 -0.91
N THR A 236 -3.09 -8.79 -0.37
CA THR A 236 -2.85 -7.43 0.13
C THR A 236 -1.74 -7.41 1.18
N GLY A 237 -1.82 -8.30 2.19
CA GLY A 237 -0.78 -8.42 3.22
C GLY A 237 0.57 -8.84 2.65
N LEU A 238 0.60 -9.77 1.69
CA LEU A 238 1.81 -10.18 0.99
C LEU A 238 2.43 -9.04 0.18
N VAL A 239 1.63 -8.23 -0.50
CA VAL A 239 2.11 -7.06 -1.23
C VAL A 239 2.67 -6.02 -0.25
N GLN A 240 1.93 -5.70 0.80
CA GLN A 240 2.34 -4.71 1.80
C GLN A 240 3.63 -5.10 2.53
N VAL A 241 3.74 -6.33 3.03
CA VAL A 241 4.90 -6.76 3.82
C VAL A 241 5.98 -7.38 2.93
N GLY A 242 5.62 -8.35 2.10
CA GLY A 242 6.56 -9.11 1.28
C GLY A 242 7.12 -8.33 0.10
N VAL A 243 6.27 -7.59 -0.63
CA VAL A 243 6.75 -6.87 -1.82
C VAL A 243 7.32 -5.51 -1.47
N ILE A 244 6.62 -4.71 -0.65
CA ILE A 244 7.05 -3.34 -0.35
C ILE A 244 8.14 -3.33 0.73
N GLN A 245 7.86 -3.84 1.93
CA GLN A 245 8.80 -3.73 3.05
C GLN A 245 9.98 -4.69 2.95
N TYR A 246 9.76 -5.97 2.66
CA TYR A 246 10.81 -6.98 2.64
C TYR A 246 11.79 -6.78 1.49
N SER A 247 11.34 -6.33 0.32
CA SER A 247 12.26 -6.06 -0.79
C SER A 247 13.25 -4.95 -0.43
N MET A 248 12.80 -3.89 0.25
CA MET A 248 13.66 -2.79 0.69
C MET A 248 14.57 -3.20 1.86
N LYS A 249 14.04 -3.97 2.83
CA LYS A 249 14.84 -4.55 3.91
C LYS A 249 15.95 -5.47 3.36
N ALA A 250 15.61 -6.32 2.41
CA ALA A 250 16.56 -7.22 1.75
C ALA A 250 17.63 -6.44 0.98
N ALA A 251 17.22 -5.42 0.21
CA ALA A 251 18.14 -4.57 -0.52
C ALA A 251 19.10 -3.82 0.41
N GLY A 252 18.62 -3.31 1.55
CA GLY A 252 19.46 -2.68 2.58
C GLY A 252 20.42 -3.67 3.25
N GLN A 253 19.97 -4.89 3.55
CA GLN A 253 20.82 -5.97 4.07
C GLN A 253 21.93 -6.36 3.08
N PHE A 254 21.59 -6.47 1.80
CA PHE A 254 22.56 -6.68 0.73
C PHE A 254 23.57 -5.54 0.68
N ASP A 255 23.13 -4.29 0.72
CA ASP A 255 24.03 -3.14 0.68
C ASP A 255 25.02 -3.14 1.85
N VAL A 256 24.54 -3.38 3.07
CA VAL A 256 25.42 -3.53 4.25
C VAL A 256 26.40 -4.66 4.07
N PHE A 257 25.96 -5.83 3.60
CA PHE A 257 26.83 -6.99 3.40
C PHE A 257 27.93 -6.71 2.38
N PHE A 258 27.59 -6.17 1.22
CA PHE A 258 28.53 -5.90 0.14
C PHE A 258 29.52 -4.77 0.48
N VAL A 259 29.04 -3.69 1.08
CA VAL A 259 29.90 -2.58 1.52
C VAL A 259 30.85 -3.05 2.63
N ASN A 260 30.32 -3.67 3.69
CA ASN A 260 31.15 -3.99 4.86
C ASN A 260 32.07 -5.20 4.64
N SER A 261 31.68 -6.18 3.82
CA SER A 261 32.44 -7.42 3.64
C SER A 261 33.37 -7.38 2.42
N PHE A 262 32.99 -6.67 1.36
CA PHE A 262 33.75 -6.63 0.10
C PHE A 262 34.33 -5.23 -0.20
N GLY A 263 34.05 -4.22 0.63
CA GLY A 263 34.55 -2.86 0.42
C GLY A 263 33.99 -2.18 -0.84
N LEU A 264 32.81 -2.60 -1.30
CA LEU A 264 32.15 -1.97 -2.44
C LEU A 264 31.60 -0.57 -2.05
N PRO A 265 31.39 0.32 -3.03
CA PRO A 265 30.71 1.60 -2.79
C PRO A 265 29.29 1.39 -2.25
N PHE A 266 28.79 2.37 -1.50
CA PHE A 266 27.37 2.45 -1.11
C PHE A 266 26.45 2.29 -2.33
N PHE A 267 25.27 1.69 -2.12
CA PHE A 267 24.30 1.34 -3.16
C PHE A 267 24.69 0.19 -4.10
N ALA A 268 25.93 -0.30 -4.09
CA ALA A 268 26.33 -1.42 -4.94
C ALA A 268 25.55 -2.70 -4.60
N GLY A 269 25.42 -3.05 -3.31
CA GLY A 269 24.66 -4.23 -2.90
C GLY A 269 23.16 -4.07 -3.13
N PHE A 270 22.64 -2.85 -2.94
CA PHE A 270 21.25 -2.51 -3.28
C PHE A 270 20.95 -2.76 -4.76
N ALA A 271 21.82 -2.31 -5.67
CA ALA A 271 21.68 -2.55 -7.10
C ALA A 271 21.81 -4.05 -7.45
N ILE A 272 22.81 -4.73 -6.89
CA ILE A 272 23.02 -6.17 -7.08
C ILE A 272 21.78 -6.97 -6.69
N TYR A 273 21.13 -6.62 -5.57
CA TYR A 273 19.90 -7.28 -5.12
C TYR A 273 18.79 -7.21 -6.18
N PHE A 274 18.46 -6.02 -6.69
CA PHE A 274 17.40 -5.87 -7.70
C PHE A 274 17.77 -6.50 -9.04
N LEU A 275 19.05 -6.48 -9.42
CA LEU A 275 19.54 -7.19 -10.62
C LEU A 275 19.40 -8.71 -10.48
N ALA A 276 19.75 -9.27 -9.32
CA ALA A 276 19.60 -10.71 -9.05
C ALA A 276 18.13 -11.13 -9.06
N LEU A 277 17.27 -10.33 -8.43
CA LEU A 277 15.83 -10.55 -8.41
C LEU A 277 15.24 -10.48 -9.84
N ALA A 278 15.61 -9.46 -10.61
CA ALA A 278 15.19 -9.33 -12.01
C ALA A 278 15.67 -10.52 -12.86
N ALA A 279 16.91 -10.99 -12.67
CA ALA A 279 17.44 -12.15 -13.39
C ALA A 279 16.63 -13.43 -13.11
N ILE A 280 16.26 -13.70 -11.85
CA ILE A 280 15.44 -14.85 -11.47
C ILE A 280 14.02 -14.74 -12.03
N ILE A 281 13.44 -13.53 -12.06
CA ILE A 281 12.13 -13.29 -12.68
C ILE A 281 12.19 -13.54 -14.19
N ILE A 282 13.19 -12.98 -14.87
CA ILE A 282 13.39 -13.15 -16.32
C ILE A 282 13.61 -14.63 -16.66
N TRP A 283 14.34 -15.37 -15.82
CA TRP A 283 14.50 -16.81 -15.99
C TRP A 283 13.15 -17.54 -16.03
N ALA A 284 12.25 -17.30 -15.06
CA ALA A 284 10.93 -17.91 -15.06
C ALA A 284 10.04 -17.45 -16.23
N LEU A 285 10.11 -16.18 -16.63
CA LEU A 285 9.35 -15.67 -17.77
C LEU A 285 9.74 -16.35 -19.09
N ARG A 286 11.01 -16.76 -19.21
CA ARG A 286 11.57 -17.49 -20.37
C ARG A 286 11.32 -19.01 -20.33
N LEU A 287 10.81 -19.57 -19.24
CA LEU A 287 10.43 -20.97 -19.18
C LEU A 287 9.22 -21.23 -20.09
N ASN A 288 9.25 -22.33 -20.84
CA ASN A 288 8.13 -22.78 -21.67
C ASN A 288 7.66 -24.14 -21.17
N GLU A 289 6.44 -24.55 -21.49
CA GLU A 289 5.83 -25.80 -20.97
C GLU A 289 6.71 -27.05 -21.23
N THR A 290 7.48 -27.06 -22.32
CA THR A 290 8.42 -28.15 -22.65
C THR A 290 9.70 -28.18 -21.82
N LYS A 291 10.06 -27.07 -21.16
CA LYS A 291 11.28 -26.91 -20.35
C LYS A 291 11.01 -26.93 -18.84
N VAL A 292 9.74 -26.98 -18.43
CA VAL A 292 9.34 -27.01 -17.03
C VAL A 292 9.48 -28.44 -16.51
N SER A 293 10.33 -28.63 -15.51
CA SER A 293 10.41 -29.86 -14.70
C SER A 293 10.26 -29.51 -13.22
N PRO A 294 9.83 -30.48 -12.37
CA PRO A 294 9.74 -30.25 -10.93
C PRO A 294 11.06 -29.71 -10.35
N THR A 295 12.20 -30.27 -10.77
CA THR A 295 13.53 -29.82 -10.32
C THR A 295 13.79 -28.35 -10.67
N VAL A 296 13.51 -27.94 -11.92
CA VAL A 296 13.69 -26.55 -12.35
C VAL A 296 12.81 -25.61 -11.53
N MET A 297 11.55 -25.99 -11.30
CA MET A 297 10.62 -25.18 -10.50
C MET A 297 11.04 -25.10 -9.04
N ILE A 298 11.50 -26.19 -8.42
CA ILE A 298 12.00 -26.20 -7.04
C ILE A 298 13.19 -25.26 -6.89
N ILE A 299 14.18 -25.34 -7.79
CA ILE A 299 15.35 -24.46 -7.76
C ILE A 299 14.92 -23.01 -7.93
N TRP A 300 14.03 -22.73 -8.89
CA TRP A 300 13.54 -21.38 -9.12
C TRP A 300 12.80 -20.82 -7.90
N PHE A 301 11.86 -21.58 -7.32
CA PHE A 301 11.13 -21.16 -6.12
C PHE A 301 12.06 -20.97 -4.93
N ALA A 302 13.07 -21.83 -4.76
CA ALA A 302 14.02 -21.72 -3.67
C ALA A 302 14.81 -20.40 -3.78
N LEU A 303 15.33 -20.08 -4.97
CA LEU A 303 16.06 -18.83 -5.21
C LEU A 303 15.14 -17.60 -5.10
N PHE A 304 13.95 -17.65 -5.70
CA PHE A 304 12.99 -16.55 -5.67
C PHE A 304 12.51 -16.24 -4.25
N LEU A 305 12.11 -17.27 -3.49
CA LEU A 305 11.67 -17.10 -2.11
C LEU A 305 12.84 -16.68 -1.21
N PHE A 306 14.05 -17.22 -1.42
CA PHE A 306 15.21 -16.83 -0.63
C PHE A 306 15.52 -15.33 -0.78
N LEU A 307 15.53 -14.80 -2.01
CA LEU A 307 15.71 -13.36 -2.20
C LEU A 307 14.52 -12.55 -1.67
N SER A 308 13.29 -12.94 -2.01
CA SER A 308 12.09 -12.15 -1.64
C SER A 308 11.80 -12.15 -0.13
N ALA A 309 12.19 -13.21 0.58
CA ALA A 309 12.01 -13.37 2.01
C ALA A 309 13.34 -13.39 2.79
N LEU A 310 14.40 -12.79 2.22
CA LEU A 310 15.70 -12.68 2.86
C LEU A 310 15.62 -12.14 4.31
N PRO A 311 14.83 -11.08 4.62
CA PRO A 311 14.77 -10.53 5.98
C PRO A 311 14.09 -11.47 6.99
N PHE A 312 13.31 -12.46 6.51
CA PHE A 312 12.74 -13.49 7.36
C PHE A 312 13.81 -14.48 7.83
N VAL A 313 14.77 -14.80 6.95
CA VAL A 313 15.80 -15.82 7.12
C VAL A 313 17.08 -15.25 7.75
N ILE A 314 17.46 -14.03 7.38
CA ILE A 314 18.67 -13.35 7.86
C ILE A 314 18.25 -12.10 8.65
N LYS A 315 18.57 -12.10 9.95
CA LYS A 315 18.35 -10.94 10.81
C LYS A 315 19.67 -10.19 11.01
N PRO A 316 19.71 -8.86 10.77
CA PRO A 316 20.93 -8.09 10.96
C PRO A 316 21.45 -8.21 12.39
N GLY A 317 22.73 -8.56 12.53
CA GLY A 317 23.38 -8.80 13.83
C GLY A 317 23.05 -10.13 14.52
N ALA A 318 22.10 -10.92 14.04
CA ALA A 318 21.79 -12.27 14.55
C ALA A 318 22.19 -13.39 13.56
N GLY A 319 22.41 -13.05 12.28
CA GLY A 319 22.86 -13.98 11.25
C GLY A 319 21.73 -14.82 10.66
N LEU A 320 22.11 -15.96 10.08
CA LEU A 320 21.22 -16.88 9.38
C LEU A 320 20.43 -17.76 10.36
N SER A 321 19.10 -17.73 10.27
CA SER A 321 18.24 -18.66 11.01
C SER A 321 18.02 -19.95 10.22
N ILE A 322 18.75 -21.02 10.59
CA ILE A 322 18.71 -22.32 9.90
C ILE A 322 17.28 -22.89 9.84
N GLY A 323 16.55 -22.85 10.96
CA GLY A 323 15.16 -23.36 11.01
C GLY A 323 14.23 -22.64 10.02
N LYS A 324 14.36 -21.32 9.89
CA LYS A 324 13.56 -20.53 8.93
C LYS A 324 14.00 -20.75 7.49
N LEU A 325 15.29 -20.93 7.24
CA LEU A 325 15.80 -21.29 5.92
C LEU A 325 15.25 -22.67 5.49
N LEU A 326 15.31 -23.67 6.36
CA LEU A 326 14.76 -25.00 6.07
C LEU A 326 13.26 -24.94 5.79
N LEU A 327 12.50 -24.18 6.59
CA LEU A 327 11.08 -23.97 6.33
C LEU A 327 10.84 -23.37 4.94
N LEU A 328 11.61 -22.34 4.57
CA LEU A 328 11.50 -21.71 3.25
C LEU A 328 11.83 -22.69 2.11
N LEU A 329 12.88 -23.50 2.27
CA LEU A 329 13.27 -24.51 1.29
C LEU A 329 12.22 -25.62 1.16
N VAL A 330 11.59 -26.05 2.25
CA VAL A 330 10.48 -27.02 2.22
C VAL A 330 9.27 -26.43 1.49
N VAL A 331 8.92 -25.18 1.76
CA VAL A 331 7.83 -24.48 1.04
C VAL A 331 8.17 -24.35 -0.44
N ALA A 332 9.40 -23.98 -0.79
CA ALA A 332 9.86 -23.91 -2.17
C ALA A 332 9.82 -25.27 -2.88
N ALA A 333 10.26 -26.33 -2.19
CA ALA A 333 10.24 -27.69 -2.70
C ALA A 333 8.81 -28.18 -2.94
N ALA A 334 7.90 -27.95 -1.98
CA ALA A 334 6.50 -28.28 -2.11
C ALA A 334 5.85 -27.50 -3.26
N ALA A 335 6.05 -26.18 -3.33
CA ALA A 335 5.52 -25.35 -4.41
C ALA A 335 6.03 -25.83 -5.77
N GLY A 336 7.34 -26.03 -5.92
CA GLY A 336 7.94 -26.48 -7.16
C GLY A 336 7.54 -27.90 -7.58
N TYR A 337 7.31 -28.80 -6.62
CA TYR A 337 6.89 -30.18 -6.89
C TYR A 337 5.42 -30.28 -7.31
N PHE A 338 4.52 -29.56 -6.63
CA PHE A 338 3.08 -29.63 -6.90
C PHE A 338 2.60 -28.72 -8.04
N ILE A 339 3.41 -27.76 -8.48
CA ILE A 339 3.07 -26.87 -9.58
C ILE A 339 3.10 -27.62 -10.91
N LYS A 340 1.93 -27.69 -11.55
CA LYS A 340 1.75 -28.27 -12.88
C LYS A 340 2.19 -27.27 -13.96
N ALA A 341 2.63 -27.78 -15.11
CA ALA A 341 2.97 -26.94 -16.27
C ALA A 341 1.84 -25.99 -16.68
N SER A 342 0.57 -26.41 -16.52
CA SER A 342 -0.61 -25.58 -16.78
C SER A 342 -0.71 -24.32 -15.90
N ALA A 343 -0.06 -24.31 -14.72
CA ALA A 343 -0.01 -23.15 -13.83
C ALA A 343 1.02 -22.10 -14.27
N LEU A 344 1.88 -22.43 -15.24
CA LEU A 344 2.92 -21.51 -15.74
C LEU A 344 2.33 -20.20 -16.26
N LYS A 345 1.14 -20.23 -16.87
CA LYS A 345 0.44 -19.01 -17.32
C LYS A 345 0.15 -18.05 -16.16
N ILE A 346 -0.34 -18.59 -15.04
CA ILE A 346 -0.65 -17.80 -13.84
C ILE A 346 0.64 -17.28 -13.22
N ILE A 347 1.67 -18.12 -13.08
CA ILE A 347 2.98 -17.72 -12.56
C ILE A 347 3.55 -16.56 -13.38
N LYS A 348 3.56 -16.67 -14.71
CA LYS A 348 4.05 -15.61 -15.59
C LYS A 348 3.25 -14.33 -15.45
N LEU A 349 1.92 -14.42 -15.35
CA LEU A 349 1.07 -13.25 -15.10
C LEU A 349 1.43 -12.60 -13.76
N SER A 350 1.54 -13.39 -12.68
CA SER A 350 1.93 -12.90 -11.35
C SER A 350 3.31 -12.24 -11.36
N LEU A 351 4.28 -12.80 -12.10
CA LEU A 351 5.61 -12.22 -12.26
C LEU A 351 5.61 -10.93 -13.07
N TRP A 352 4.78 -10.82 -14.12
CA TRP A 352 4.58 -9.56 -14.82
C TRP A 352 3.94 -8.50 -13.93
N CYS A 353 2.93 -8.88 -13.14
CA CYS A 353 2.31 -7.98 -12.15
C CYS A 353 3.34 -7.50 -11.13
N TYR A 354 4.15 -8.41 -10.58
CA TYR A 354 5.24 -8.07 -9.66
C TYR A 354 6.25 -7.11 -10.31
N LEU A 355 6.74 -7.42 -11.50
CA LEU A 355 7.75 -6.62 -12.20
C LEU A 355 7.25 -5.20 -12.49
N PHE A 356 6.02 -5.07 -12.98
CA PHE A 356 5.43 -3.76 -13.29
C PHE A 356 5.07 -2.98 -12.03
N MET A 357 4.63 -3.64 -10.96
CA MET A 357 4.44 -2.98 -9.67
C MET A 357 5.77 -2.46 -9.11
N MET A 358 6.84 -3.26 -9.18
CA MET A 358 8.18 -2.83 -8.79
C MET A 358 8.69 -1.69 -9.67
N LEU A 359 8.42 -1.72 -10.98
CA LEU A 359 8.74 -0.62 -11.89
C LEU A 359 8.07 0.69 -11.48
N GLY A 360 6.79 0.65 -11.10
CA GLY A 360 6.11 1.83 -10.54
C GLY A 360 6.68 2.22 -9.17
N TYR A 361 7.06 1.24 -8.34
CA TYR A 361 7.64 1.48 -7.02
C TYR A 361 9.06 2.08 -7.07
N MET A 362 9.76 1.96 -8.21
CA MET A 362 11.08 2.61 -8.43
C MET A 362 11.02 4.14 -8.35
N MET A 363 9.85 4.77 -8.29
CA MET A 363 9.72 6.21 -8.02
C MET A 363 10.44 6.64 -6.72
N TYR A 364 10.60 5.75 -5.74
CA TYR A 364 11.36 5.99 -4.51
C TYR A 364 12.86 6.13 -4.70
N LEU A 365 13.41 5.76 -5.87
CA LEU A 365 14.80 6.11 -6.19
C LEU A 365 14.99 7.63 -6.22
N THR A 366 13.95 8.40 -6.61
CA THR A 366 14.04 9.86 -6.64
C THR A 366 14.19 10.44 -5.23
N THR A 367 13.53 9.85 -4.23
CA THR A 367 13.71 10.17 -2.81
C THR A 367 15.18 10.07 -2.40
N MET A 368 15.85 8.96 -2.70
CA MET A 368 17.27 8.78 -2.35
C MET A 368 18.21 9.72 -3.10
N ILE A 369 17.95 9.95 -4.40
CA ILE A 369 18.74 10.89 -5.21
C ILE A 369 18.61 12.31 -4.65
N ARG A 370 17.39 12.72 -4.31
CA ARG A 370 17.13 14.06 -3.77
C ARG A 370 17.71 14.21 -2.37
N SER A 371 17.57 13.23 -1.48
CA SER A 371 18.19 13.30 -0.15
C SER A 371 19.72 13.37 -0.22
N ASN A 372 20.38 12.64 -1.15
CA ASN A 372 21.82 12.80 -1.37
C ASN A 372 22.23 14.21 -1.86
N ALA A 373 21.30 14.97 -2.45
CA ALA A 373 21.53 16.37 -2.79
C ALA A 373 21.28 17.34 -1.60
N ASN A 374 20.87 16.81 -0.45
CA ASN A 374 20.69 17.50 0.83
C ASN A 374 19.80 18.77 0.74
N PRO A 375 18.53 18.63 0.32
CA PRO A 375 17.60 19.75 0.25
C PRO A 375 17.25 20.28 1.65
N ALA A 376 16.61 21.45 1.72
CA ALA A 376 16.29 22.08 3.00
C ALA A 376 15.28 21.27 3.84
N VAL A 377 14.30 20.66 3.18
CA VAL A 377 13.38 19.68 3.77
C VAL A 377 13.84 18.29 3.34
N ASP A 378 14.59 17.62 4.22
CA ASP A 378 15.06 16.25 4.02
C ASP A 378 14.68 15.38 5.21
N MET A 379 13.36 15.11 5.34
CA MET A 379 12.88 14.34 6.48
C MET A 379 13.49 12.94 6.51
N ASN A 380 14.04 12.59 7.67
CA ASN A 380 14.74 11.35 7.95
C ASN A 380 16.04 11.11 7.15
N ASN A 381 16.53 12.09 6.36
CA ASN A 381 17.79 12.01 5.62
C ASN A 381 17.94 10.68 4.87
N VAL A 382 17.06 10.45 3.89
CA VAL A 382 16.90 9.19 3.15
C VAL A 382 18.02 8.99 2.11
N ASP A 383 19.28 9.26 2.47
CA ASP A 383 20.43 9.30 1.57
C ASP A 383 21.09 7.92 1.37
N ASN A 384 20.50 6.86 1.90
CA ASN A 384 21.00 5.50 1.83
C ASN A 384 19.89 4.44 2.04
N PRO A 385 20.11 3.18 1.63
CA PRO A 385 19.10 2.12 1.74
C PRO A 385 18.58 1.83 3.15
N ILE A 386 19.37 2.05 4.20
CA ILE A 386 18.94 1.79 5.59
C ILE A 386 17.93 2.83 6.04
N ASN A 387 18.19 4.10 5.75
CA ASN A 387 17.25 5.18 6.04
C ASN A 387 15.99 5.07 5.16
N LEU A 388 16.10 4.58 3.91
CA LEU A 388 14.94 4.30 3.07
C LEU A 388 14.01 3.24 3.68
N VAL A 389 14.57 2.17 4.26
CA VAL A 389 13.78 1.16 4.96
C VAL A 389 13.05 1.78 6.16
N TYR A 390 13.75 2.56 6.98
CA TYR A 390 13.17 3.25 8.13
C TYR A 390 12.02 4.19 7.70
N TYR A 391 12.24 4.95 6.64
CA TYR A 391 11.28 5.88 6.05
C TYR A 391 10.01 5.17 5.55
N LEU A 392 10.16 4.15 4.70
CA LEU A 392 9.04 3.40 4.13
C LEU A 392 8.25 2.58 5.15
N SER A 393 8.94 2.06 6.17
CA SER A 393 8.32 1.23 7.21
C SER A 393 7.58 2.05 8.25
N ARG A 394 7.72 3.39 8.24
CA ARG A 394 7.07 4.28 9.22
C ARG A 394 7.46 3.92 10.65
N GLU A 395 8.67 3.38 10.85
CA GLU A 395 9.15 2.91 12.17
C GLU A 395 9.11 4.01 13.24
N GLN A 396 9.21 5.28 12.84
CA GLN A 396 9.12 6.42 13.76
C GLN A 396 7.77 6.61 14.46
N TYR A 397 6.68 6.08 13.90
CA TYR A 397 5.33 6.24 14.46
C TYR A 397 4.96 5.13 15.45
N GLY A 398 5.84 4.17 15.70
CA GLY A 398 5.55 3.02 16.56
C GLY A 398 4.62 1.99 15.91
N GLU A 399 4.08 1.09 16.74
CA GLU A 399 3.22 -0.01 16.30
C GLU A 399 1.88 0.04 17.07
N ALA A 400 0.77 0.00 16.33
CA ALA A 400 -0.55 -0.21 16.91
C ALA A 400 -0.87 -1.71 16.97
N PRO A 401 -1.14 -2.30 18.14
CA PRO A 401 -1.48 -3.70 18.27
C PRO A 401 -2.92 -3.97 17.79
N LEU A 402 -3.11 -4.29 16.51
CA LEU A 402 -4.46 -4.47 15.96
C LEU A 402 -5.10 -5.83 16.30
N VAL A 403 -4.31 -6.89 16.43
CA VAL A 403 -4.84 -8.27 16.62
C VAL A 403 -4.56 -8.76 18.04
N PHE A 404 -3.35 -8.56 18.53
CA PHE A 404 -2.94 -9.00 19.86
C PHE A 404 -1.85 -8.05 20.37
N GLY A 405 -1.97 -7.62 21.62
CA GLY A 405 -1.03 -6.67 22.21
C GLY A 405 -1.46 -6.14 23.57
N PRO A 406 -0.68 -5.21 24.14
CA PRO A 406 -0.97 -4.63 25.44
C PRO A 406 -2.21 -3.74 25.39
N HIS A 407 -2.91 -3.64 26.51
CA HIS A 407 -3.91 -2.57 26.72
C HIS A 407 -3.25 -1.28 27.20
N PHE A 408 -4.00 -0.17 27.18
CA PHE A 408 -3.49 1.16 27.52
C PHE A 408 -2.97 1.30 28.97
N SER A 409 -3.49 0.50 29.90
CA SER A 409 -3.03 0.45 31.30
C SER A 409 -2.05 -0.70 31.60
N ALA A 410 -1.42 -1.29 30.58
CA ALA A 410 -0.55 -2.45 30.74
C ALA A 410 0.75 -2.13 31.48
N ASP A 411 1.11 -2.99 32.42
CA ASP A 411 2.40 -2.90 33.11
C ASP A 411 3.52 -3.56 32.29
N TYR A 412 4.73 -3.01 32.44
CA TYR A 412 5.93 -3.60 31.87
C TYR A 412 6.35 -4.88 32.60
N ASP A 413 7.04 -5.76 31.88
CA ASP A 413 7.79 -6.87 32.49
C ASP A 413 9.14 -6.35 33.00
N TYR A 414 9.50 -6.67 34.23
CA TYR A 414 10.73 -6.23 34.88
C TYR A 414 11.70 -7.41 35.05
N ASP A 415 13.00 -7.16 34.97
CA ASP A 415 14.05 -8.12 35.27
C ASP A 415 14.32 -8.22 36.79
N ASP A 416 15.21 -9.15 37.17
CA ASP A 416 15.56 -9.39 38.58
C ASP A 416 16.19 -8.15 39.27
N ASN A 417 16.66 -7.17 38.49
CA ASN A 417 17.23 -5.91 38.98
C ASN A 417 16.21 -4.76 39.01
N GLY A 418 14.94 -5.02 38.63
CA GLY A 418 13.88 -4.02 38.58
C GLY A 418 13.90 -3.12 37.35
N TYR A 419 14.66 -3.46 36.30
CA TYR A 419 14.62 -2.74 35.02
C TYR A 419 13.60 -3.36 34.07
N VAL A 420 12.97 -2.55 33.21
CA VAL A 420 12.04 -3.06 32.19
C VAL A 420 12.79 -4.01 31.25
N LYS A 421 12.30 -5.24 31.11
CA LYS A 421 12.81 -6.20 30.15
C LYS A 421 12.61 -5.65 28.74
N MET A 422 13.71 -5.61 28.00
CA MET A 422 13.72 -5.14 26.61
C MET A 422 13.84 -6.33 25.68
N LYS A 423 12.90 -6.44 24.74
CA LYS A 423 13.01 -7.37 23.61
C LYS A 423 13.93 -6.77 22.55
N GLU A 424 15.05 -7.43 22.30
CA GLU A 424 15.96 -7.01 21.22
C GLU A 424 15.36 -7.31 19.84
N GLY A 425 15.40 -6.29 18.98
CA GLY A 425 15.09 -6.33 17.57
C GLY A 425 16.34 -6.48 16.71
N ASP A 426 16.26 -5.94 15.49
CA ASP A 426 17.33 -6.06 14.50
C ASP A 426 18.48 -5.07 14.80
N MET A 427 19.71 -5.42 14.44
CA MET A 427 20.84 -4.48 14.47
C MET A 427 20.56 -3.30 13.52
N LYS A 428 20.64 -2.08 14.05
CA LYS A 428 20.53 -0.85 13.28
C LYS A 428 21.91 -0.39 12.83
N TYR A 429 21.95 0.26 11.67
CA TYR A 429 23.17 0.74 11.03
C TYR A 429 23.02 2.21 10.66
N VAL A 430 24.12 2.93 10.70
CA VAL A 430 24.24 4.27 10.11
C VAL A 430 25.31 4.28 9.04
N LYS A 431 25.15 5.12 8.04
CA LYS A 431 26.16 5.34 7.00
C LYS A 431 27.36 6.08 7.61
N GLY A 432 28.51 5.42 7.67
CA GLY A 432 29.79 6.04 7.99
C GLY A 432 30.47 6.59 6.74
N LYS A 433 31.77 6.92 6.86
CA LYS A 433 32.55 7.46 5.73
C LYS A 433 32.70 6.46 4.58
N ASP A 434 33.14 5.24 4.91
CA ASP A 434 33.48 4.20 3.91
C ASP A 434 32.70 2.89 4.13
N LYS A 435 31.93 2.80 5.23
CA LYS A 435 31.19 1.58 5.62
C LYS A 435 29.98 1.89 6.48
N TYR A 436 29.07 0.91 6.62
CA TYR A 436 27.98 0.98 7.59
C TYR A 436 28.46 0.65 8.99
N ILE A 437 28.13 1.51 9.96
CA ILE A 437 28.51 1.38 11.36
C ILE A 437 27.32 0.84 12.14
N PRO A 438 27.44 -0.29 12.86
CA PRO A 438 26.39 -0.79 13.73
C PRO A 438 26.23 0.16 14.93
N ILE A 439 25.00 0.57 15.23
CA ILE A 439 24.69 1.50 16.34
C ILE A 439 23.93 0.85 17.50
N GLY A 440 23.76 -0.47 17.44
CA GLY A 440 23.04 -1.24 18.45
C GLY A 440 21.77 -1.89 17.88
N ARG A 441 21.23 -2.82 18.65
CA ARG A 441 19.95 -3.48 18.32
C ARG A 441 18.80 -2.59 18.76
N ASP A 442 17.76 -2.58 17.95
CA ASP A 442 16.46 -2.05 18.34
C ASP A 442 15.99 -2.71 19.64
N LYS A 443 15.28 -1.98 20.50
CA LYS A 443 14.81 -2.46 21.79
C LYS A 443 13.39 -2.00 22.01
N LYS A 444 12.50 -2.96 22.24
CA LYS A 444 11.09 -2.68 22.58
C LYS A 444 10.81 -3.18 23.98
N PRO A 445 10.09 -2.41 24.82
CA PRO A 445 9.72 -2.86 26.14
C PRO A 445 8.82 -4.09 26.06
N GLN A 446 9.00 -5.02 26.98
CA GLN A 446 8.10 -6.16 27.15
C GLN A 446 7.02 -5.79 28.16
N TYR A 447 5.80 -6.27 27.90
CA TYR A 447 4.65 -6.11 28.78
C TYR A 447 4.35 -7.42 29.50
N GLN A 448 3.70 -7.32 30.65
CA GLN A 448 3.22 -8.48 31.38
C GLN A 448 2.28 -9.32 30.52
N SER A 449 2.48 -10.64 30.54
CA SER A 449 1.64 -11.55 29.75
C SER A 449 0.16 -11.49 30.15
N SER A 450 -0.15 -11.13 31.39
CA SER A 450 -1.52 -10.90 31.90
C SER A 450 -2.20 -9.68 31.29
N ASP A 451 -1.42 -8.71 30.84
CA ASP A 451 -1.89 -7.41 30.35
C ASP A 451 -1.93 -7.37 28.81
N MET A 452 -1.70 -8.52 28.18
CA MET A 452 -1.81 -8.73 26.74
C MET A 452 -3.20 -9.30 26.42
N GLN A 453 -3.88 -8.69 25.45
CA GLN A 453 -5.24 -9.10 25.05
C GLN A 453 -5.39 -9.26 23.54
N LEU A 454 -6.38 -10.06 23.15
CA LEU A 454 -6.86 -10.15 21.77
C LEU A 454 -7.71 -8.91 21.45
N PHE A 455 -7.53 -8.34 20.26
CA PHE A 455 -8.26 -7.18 19.76
C PHE A 455 -8.16 -5.93 20.67
N PRO A 456 -6.95 -5.47 21.05
CA PRO A 456 -6.81 -4.26 21.87
C PRO A 456 -7.06 -3.01 21.01
N ARG A 457 -8.27 -2.46 21.11
CA ARG A 457 -8.65 -1.17 20.52
C ARG A 457 -8.30 0.00 21.41
N ILE A 458 -8.14 -0.27 22.71
CA ILE A 458 -7.80 0.66 23.77
C ILE A 458 -6.40 0.30 24.26
N TRP A 459 -5.37 0.84 23.59
CA TRP A 459 -3.98 0.36 23.73
C TRP A 459 -2.95 1.46 23.98
N ASP A 460 -3.26 2.72 23.70
CA ASP A 460 -2.30 3.81 23.82
C ASP A 460 -2.09 4.25 25.29
N SER A 461 -0.92 3.90 25.84
CA SER A 461 -0.53 4.20 27.22
C SER A 461 0.18 5.56 27.38
N SER A 462 0.48 6.28 26.28
CA SER A 462 1.28 7.52 26.34
C SER A 462 0.54 8.65 27.04
N ASN A 463 -0.79 8.69 26.89
CA ASN A 463 -1.67 9.77 27.33
C ASN A 463 -1.24 11.18 26.87
N ASP A 464 -0.35 11.30 25.87
CA ASP A 464 0.21 12.57 25.41
C ASP A 464 -0.86 13.52 24.82
N GLN A 465 -2.02 12.97 24.46
CA GLN A 465 -3.21 13.69 23.99
C GLN A 465 -4.46 13.38 24.83
N TYR A 466 -4.27 13.02 26.10
CA TYR A 466 -5.34 12.57 27.02
C TYR A 466 -6.07 11.30 26.54
N HIS A 467 -5.44 10.49 25.68
CA HIS A 467 -6.06 9.29 25.14
C HIS A 467 -6.48 8.28 26.22
N ALA A 468 -5.60 8.01 27.18
CA ALA A 468 -5.88 7.07 28.27
C ALA A 468 -7.03 7.57 29.16
N ASP A 469 -7.03 8.87 29.47
CA ASP A 469 -8.08 9.49 30.27
C ASP A 469 -9.42 9.48 29.52
N PHE A 470 -9.40 9.77 28.22
CA PHE A 470 -10.59 9.75 27.38
C PHE A 470 -11.17 8.34 27.24
N TYR A 471 -10.32 7.32 27.08
CA TYR A 471 -10.77 5.93 27.11
C TYR A 471 -11.49 5.62 28.42
N ALA A 472 -10.90 6.04 29.54
CA ALA A 472 -11.45 5.77 30.86
C ALA A 472 -12.77 6.51 31.10
N GLU A 473 -12.88 7.76 30.67
CA GLU A 473 -14.12 8.53 30.76
C GLU A 473 -15.22 7.92 29.88
N TRP A 474 -14.92 7.62 28.61
CA TRP A 474 -15.90 7.09 27.65
C TRP A 474 -16.47 5.74 28.09
N LEU A 475 -15.61 4.88 28.65
CA LEU A 475 -15.95 3.50 29.02
C LEU A 475 -16.25 3.35 30.52
N ASN A 476 -16.22 4.45 31.28
CA ASN A 476 -16.39 4.47 32.73
C ASN A 476 -15.44 3.49 33.45
N ILE A 477 -14.15 3.52 33.08
CA ILE A 477 -13.09 2.71 33.67
C ILE A 477 -12.54 3.44 34.90
N GLY A 478 -12.61 2.77 36.06
CA GLY A 478 -12.07 3.29 37.32
C GLY A 478 -10.58 3.05 37.49
N MET A 479 -10.05 3.48 38.64
CA MET A 479 -8.65 3.25 39.04
C MET A 479 -8.50 2.03 39.95
N GLU A 480 -7.38 1.32 39.84
CA GLU A 480 -6.96 0.23 40.71
C GLU A 480 -5.47 0.34 41.07
N LYS A 481 -5.01 -0.44 42.06
CA LYS A 481 -3.58 -0.59 42.34
C LYS A 481 -2.99 -1.66 41.43
N SER A 482 -1.94 -1.32 40.69
CA SER A 482 -1.16 -2.28 39.90
C SER A 482 -0.65 -3.40 40.82
N PRO A 483 -0.92 -4.68 40.51
CA PRO A 483 -0.41 -5.81 41.28
C PRO A 483 1.11 -5.98 41.12
N ILE A 484 1.70 -5.34 40.10
CA ILE A 484 3.12 -5.44 39.75
C ILE A 484 3.92 -4.32 40.41
N THR A 485 3.46 -3.08 40.26
CA THR A 485 4.20 -1.88 40.69
C THR A 485 3.67 -1.26 41.98
N GLY A 486 2.45 -1.62 42.42
CA GLY A 486 1.77 -1.02 43.57
C GLY A 486 1.31 0.43 43.34
N ARG A 487 1.48 0.97 42.12
CA ARG A 487 1.05 2.33 41.75
C ARG A 487 -0.42 2.33 41.32
N ASP A 488 -1.06 3.49 41.39
CA ASP A 488 -2.40 3.65 40.83
C ASP A 488 -2.33 3.56 39.29
N ARG A 489 -3.21 2.76 38.70
CA ARG A 489 -3.40 2.63 37.25
C ARG A 489 -4.90 2.55 36.93
N TYR A 490 -5.28 2.80 35.68
CA TYR A 490 -6.63 2.48 35.23
C TYR A 490 -6.86 0.98 35.25
N THR A 491 -8.08 0.58 35.62
CA THR A 491 -8.50 -0.82 35.57
C THR A 491 -8.33 -1.36 34.15
N PRO A 492 -7.68 -2.53 33.95
CA PRO A 492 -7.53 -3.12 32.63
C PRO A 492 -8.86 -3.22 31.87
N PRO A 493 -8.91 -2.76 30.61
CA PRO A 493 -10.12 -2.87 29.81
C PRO A 493 -10.38 -4.33 29.48
N THR A 494 -11.65 -4.71 29.49
CA THR A 494 -12.10 -6.04 29.08
C THR A 494 -12.22 -6.14 27.56
N LEU A 495 -12.40 -7.36 27.04
CA LEU A 495 -12.77 -7.53 25.63
C LEU A 495 -14.07 -6.79 25.28
N SER A 496 -15.03 -6.74 26.21
CA SER A 496 -16.30 -6.01 26.03
C SER A 496 -16.04 -4.52 25.85
N ASP A 497 -15.11 -3.94 26.59
CA ASP A 497 -14.76 -2.52 26.50
C ASP A 497 -14.13 -2.20 25.15
N ASN A 498 -13.22 -3.05 24.66
CA ASN A 498 -12.62 -2.90 23.34
C ASN A 498 -13.66 -3.00 22.21
N VAL A 499 -14.64 -3.91 22.34
CA VAL A 499 -15.73 -4.06 21.38
C VAL A 499 -16.67 -2.85 21.45
N ASN A 500 -17.01 -2.39 22.65
CA ASN A 500 -17.82 -1.19 22.87
C ASN A 500 -17.16 0.02 22.20
N TRP A 501 -15.91 0.30 22.55
CA TRP A 501 -15.11 1.37 21.94
C TRP A 501 -15.06 1.30 20.42
N PHE A 502 -14.84 0.11 19.85
CA PHE A 502 -14.81 -0.08 18.41
C PHE A 502 -16.12 0.37 17.75
N PHE A 503 -17.27 -0.06 18.28
CA PHE A 503 -18.56 0.24 17.67
C PHE A 503 -19.08 1.65 18.00
N THR A 504 -18.87 2.15 19.21
CA THR A 504 -19.43 3.45 19.63
C THR A 504 -18.56 4.62 19.20
N TYR A 505 -17.23 4.47 19.23
CA TYR A 505 -16.31 5.55 18.91
C TYR A 505 -15.73 5.37 17.51
N GLN A 506 -14.99 4.29 17.25
CA GLN A 506 -14.23 4.13 16.00
C GLN A 506 -15.09 3.95 14.75
N MET A 507 -16.29 3.38 14.89
CA MET A 507 -17.23 3.20 13.78
C MET A 507 -18.40 4.19 13.84
N GLY A 508 -18.64 4.81 15.00
CA GLY A 508 -19.81 5.63 15.27
C GLY A 508 -19.55 7.14 15.17
N LEU A 509 -18.32 7.58 15.45
CA LEU A 509 -17.94 8.99 15.53
C LEU A 509 -16.72 9.34 14.67
N MET A 510 -15.75 8.43 14.62
CA MET A 510 -14.59 8.50 13.73
C MET A 510 -14.97 8.05 12.32
#